data_AF-A0A2G8KWV8-F1
#
_entry.id   AF-A0A2G8KWV8-F1
#
_cell.length_a   1.000
_cell.length_b   1.000
_cell.length_c   1.000
_cell.angle_alpha   90.00
_cell.angle_beta   90.00
_cell.angle_gamma   90.00
#
_symmetry.space_group_name_H-M   'P 1'
#
loop_
_entity.id
_entity.type
_entity.pdbx_description
1 polymer ?
#
loop_
_entity_poly.entity_id
_entity_poly.type
_entity_poly.pdbx_seq_one_letter_code
_entity_poly.pdbx_strand_id
1 'polypeptide(L)'
;MYLSCLIEQTNCFMIVYGQVDYWRARRSLRFAKHLRDIGDEFRRINLDSNDETDKTEVIDDWREMRKEPNSAIGGPYIAAHLRRQDYARNNRKDVPSLQNAAEHLKKLLKEHKLKKLFISTDAPKFEIKELKDHLTGYEVYNYVPPKAVLENFMDGGVAIIDQWICAHARYFIGTGTSTFSFRIHEERQILGFDPKMTYNRFCGDGESDSCDQPTVWNIQW
;
A
#
# COMPACT_ATOMS: atom_id res chain seq x y z
N MET A 1 -22.88 23.10 31.46
CA MET A 1 -22.61 21.69 31.81
C MET A 1 -22.51 20.93 30.49
N TYR A 2 -21.30 20.58 30.05
CA TYR A 2 -21.12 19.82 28.82
C TYR A 2 -21.19 18.33 29.15
N LEU A 3 -22.17 17.61 28.59
CA LEU A 3 -22.14 16.16 28.58
C LEU A 3 -21.09 15.70 27.57
N SER A 4 -20.07 14.99 28.04
CA SER A 4 -19.15 14.22 27.19
C SER A 4 -19.67 12.78 27.09
N CYS A 5 -19.64 12.22 25.88
CA CYS A 5 -19.98 10.82 25.62
C CYS A 5 -18.78 10.12 24.98
N LEU A 6 -18.43 8.94 25.47
CA LEU A 6 -17.39 8.07 24.92
C LEU A 6 -18.06 6.82 24.35
N ILE A 7 -17.70 6.45 23.12
CA ILE A 7 -18.13 5.20 22.48
C ILE A 7 -16.91 4.27 22.44
N GLU A 8 -17.01 3.12 23.10
CA GLU A 8 -15.89 2.18 23.27
C GLU A 8 -15.90 1.00 22.29
N GLN A 9 -16.94 0.87 21.45
CA GLN A 9 -17.12 -0.25 20.52
C GLN A 9 -17.13 0.19 19.06
N THR A 10 -16.73 -0.70 18.15
CA THR A 10 -16.69 -0.46 16.69
C THR A 10 -18.05 -0.67 16.01
N ASN A 11 -19.14 -0.77 16.75
CA ASN A 11 -20.49 -1.06 16.23
C ASN A 11 -21.15 0.15 15.51
N CYS A 12 -20.36 1.14 15.14
CA CYS A 12 -20.79 2.27 14.31
C CYS A 12 -20.39 2.01 12.86
N PHE A 13 -21.37 1.72 12.02
CA PHE A 13 -21.16 1.60 10.59
C PHE A 13 -21.19 2.96 9.90
N MET A 14 -20.45 3.09 8.80
CA MET A 14 -20.53 4.28 7.96
C MET A 14 -21.94 4.40 7.38
N ILE A 15 -22.51 5.61 7.44
CA ILE A 15 -23.85 5.89 6.92
C ILE A 15 -23.88 5.66 5.41
N VAL A 16 -22.86 6.16 4.68
CA VAL A 16 -22.66 5.85 3.25
C VAL A 16 -21.17 5.76 2.92
N TYR A 17 -20.71 4.61 2.42
CA TYR A 17 -19.32 4.38 2.03
C TYR A 17 -19.01 4.93 0.64
N GLY A 18 -17.81 5.50 0.47
CA GLY A 18 -17.32 5.97 -0.83
C GLY A 18 -17.91 7.28 -1.33
N GLN A 19 -18.74 7.97 -0.55
CA GLN A 19 -19.33 9.27 -0.90
C GLN A 19 -18.45 10.45 -0.46
N VAL A 20 -18.87 11.67 -0.81
CA VAL A 20 -18.14 12.93 -0.56
C VAL A 20 -17.71 13.08 0.91
N ASP A 21 -18.59 12.83 1.88
CA ASP A 21 -18.25 12.99 3.30
C ASP A 21 -17.21 11.99 3.79
N TYR A 22 -17.30 10.75 3.29
CA TYR A 22 -16.29 9.73 3.57
C TYR A 22 -14.93 10.14 3.00
N TRP A 23 -14.87 10.57 1.74
CA TRP A 23 -13.63 11.00 1.12
C TRP A 23 -13.07 12.27 1.73
N ARG A 24 -13.93 13.21 2.16
CA ARG A 24 -13.54 14.39 2.92
C ARG A 24 -12.87 14.00 4.24
N ALA A 25 -13.46 13.06 4.99
CA ALA A 25 -12.84 12.53 6.21
C ALA A 25 -11.54 11.79 5.90
N ARG A 26 -11.49 10.96 4.86
CA ARG A 26 -10.28 10.19 4.52
C ARG A 26 -9.13 11.06 4.02
N ARG A 27 -9.40 12.10 3.25
CA ARG A 27 -8.40 13.06 2.73
C ARG A 27 -7.81 13.95 3.82
N SER A 28 -8.56 14.22 4.89
CA SER A 28 -8.06 15.01 6.03
C SER A 28 -7.06 14.22 6.88
N LEU A 29 -7.09 12.88 6.82
CA LEU A 29 -6.12 12.00 7.47
C LEU A 29 -4.80 11.97 6.69
N ARG A 30 -3.97 13.01 6.90
CA ARG A 30 -2.65 13.13 6.28
C ARG A 30 -1.58 12.50 7.16
N PHE A 31 -0.71 11.71 6.56
CA PHE A 31 0.45 11.19 7.26
C PHE A 31 1.36 12.32 7.75
N ALA A 32 1.90 12.15 8.94
CA ALA A 32 2.80 13.11 9.55
C ALA A 32 4.01 13.35 8.63
N LYS A 33 4.38 14.63 8.46
CA LYS A 33 5.43 15.03 7.51
C LYS A 33 6.74 14.25 7.70
N HIS A 34 7.19 14.07 8.94
CA HIS A 34 8.43 13.36 9.23
C HIS A 34 8.42 11.88 8.78
N LEU A 35 7.25 11.21 8.76
CA LEU A 35 7.14 9.84 8.25
C LEU A 35 7.16 9.81 6.72
N ARG A 36 6.54 10.80 6.08
CA ARG A 36 6.61 11.00 4.62
C ARG A 36 8.05 11.26 4.19
N ASP A 37 8.75 12.16 4.87
CA ASP A 37 10.15 12.49 4.58
C ASP A 37 11.07 11.25 4.65
N ILE A 38 10.85 10.34 5.61
CA ILE A 38 11.58 9.06 5.70
C ILE A 38 11.27 8.16 4.50
N GLY A 39 9.99 8.05 4.13
CA GLY A 39 9.56 7.25 2.99
C GLY A 39 10.06 7.82 1.65
N ASP A 40 10.08 9.15 1.50
CA ASP A 40 10.60 9.86 0.33
C ASP A 40 12.12 9.67 0.19
N GLU A 41 12.85 9.72 1.30
CA GLU A 41 14.28 9.42 1.29
C GLU A 41 14.55 7.96 0.90
N PHE A 42 13.74 7.02 1.39
CA PHE A 42 13.85 5.62 0.98
C PHE A 42 13.58 5.43 -0.52
N ARG A 43 12.51 6.06 -1.04
CA ARG A 43 12.14 6.06 -2.47
C ARG A 43 13.26 6.60 -3.34
N ARG A 44 13.85 7.72 -2.93
CA ARG A 44 14.94 8.39 -3.65
C ARG A 44 16.20 7.54 -3.70
N ILE A 45 16.61 6.96 -2.57
CA ILE A 45 17.87 6.19 -2.48
C ILE A 45 17.76 4.84 -3.18
N ASN A 46 16.65 4.12 -2.99
CA ASN A 46 16.57 2.70 -3.35
C ASN A 46 15.74 2.44 -4.61
N LEU A 47 14.75 3.28 -4.89
CA LEU A 47 13.70 2.98 -5.87
C LEU A 47 13.71 3.90 -7.09
N ASP A 48 14.71 4.78 -7.21
CA ASP A 48 14.81 5.82 -8.26
C ASP A 48 13.51 6.64 -8.41
N SER A 49 12.88 6.94 -7.27
CA SER A 49 11.53 7.48 -7.19
C SER A 49 11.52 8.81 -6.42
N ASN A 50 10.84 9.81 -6.97
CA ASN A 50 10.60 11.11 -6.35
C ASN A 50 9.33 11.74 -6.95
N ASP A 51 8.71 12.68 -6.23
CA ASP A 51 7.39 13.18 -6.62
C ASP A 51 7.33 13.91 -7.97
N GLU A 52 8.41 14.58 -8.36
CA GLU A 52 8.49 15.31 -9.63
C GLU A 52 8.51 14.34 -10.82
N THR A 53 9.33 13.30 -10.78
CA THR A 53 9.38 12.29 -11.86
C THR A 53 8.15 11.40 -11.87
N ASP A 54 7.57 11.15 -10.70
CA ASP A 54 6.48 10.21 -10.50
C ASP A 54 5.10 10.88 -10.70
N LYS A 55 5.06 12.21 -10.77
CA LYS A 55 3.85 13.05 -10.79
C LYS A 55 2.93 12.81 -9.59
N THR A 56 3.53 12.71 -8.41
CA THR A 56 2.85 12.40 -7.14
C THR A 56 2.96 13.53 -6.12
N GLU A 57 3.15 14.77 -6.57
CA GLU A 57 3.36 15.90 -5.66
C GLU A 57 2.16 16.11 -4.75
N VAL A 58 2.46 16.24 -3.47
CA VAL A 58 1.45 16.34 -2.41
C VAL A 58 1.29 17.80 -2.01
N ILE A 59 0.07 18.33 -2.16
CA ILE A 59 -0.28 19.69 -1.74
C ILE A 59 -0.47 19.71 -0.22
N ASP A 60 0.08 20.71 0.46
CA ASP A 60 0.01 20.83 1.91
C ASP A 60 -1.43 20.94 2.41
N ASP A 61 -2.24 21.81 1.79
CA ASP A 61 -3.67 21.85 2.06
C ASP A 61 -4.41 20.71 1.33
N TRP A 62 -4.82 19.70 2.08
CA TRP A 62 -5.58 18.56 1.55
C TRP A 62 -6.90 18.95 0.87
N ARG A 63 -7.47 20.12 1.21
CA ARG A 63 -8.71 20.62 0.61
C ARG A 63 -8.50 20.99 -0.86
N GLU A 64 -7.31 21.48 -1.17
CA GLU A 64 -6.84 21.88 -2.50
C GLU A 64 -6.22 20.72 -3.28
N MET A 65 -5.87 19.63 -2.61
CA MET A 65 -5.32 18.41 -3.20
C MET A 65 -6.37 17.67 -4.06
N ARG A 66 -6.74 18.26 -5.21
CA ARG A 66 -7.63 17.70 -6.23
C ARG A 66 -6.79 17.30 -7.44
N LYS A 67 -6.46 16.01 -7.54
CA LYS A 67 -5.70 15.46 -8.67
C LYS A 67 -6.66 14.98 -9.74
N GLU A 68 -6.32 15.24 -11.00
CA GLU A 68 -7.03 14.67 -12.13
C GLU A 68 -6.90 13.14 -12.11
N PRO A 69 -7.96 12.37 -12.40
CA PRO A 69 -7.86 10.93 -12.50
C PRO A 69 -6.77 10.51 -13.50
N ASN A 70 -5.97 9.50 -13.14
CA ASN A 70 -4.89 8.96 -13.96
C ASN A 70 -3.75 9.95 -14.24
N SER A 71 -3.58 10.98 -13.41
CA SER A 71 -2.49 11.96 -13.57
C SER A 71 -1.16 11.48 -12.96
N ALA A 72 -1.21 10.62 -11.95
CA ALA A 72 -0.02 10.06 -11.32
C ALA A 72 0.59 8.90 -12.13
N ILE A 73 1.91 8.85 -12.20
CA ILE A 73 2.67 7.80 -12.89
C ILE A 73 3.25 6.79 -11.89
N GLY A 74 3.81 7.29 -10.78
CA GLY A 74 4.52 6.48 -9.79
C GLY A 74 5.95 6.10 -10.20
N GLY A 75 6.75 5.82 -9.18
CA GLY A 75 8.16 5.48 -9.32
C GLY A 75 8.38 4.17 -10.09
N PRO A 76 9.58 3.94 -10.64
CA PRO A 76 9.90 2.81 -11.51
C PRO A 76 10.06 1.48 -10.74
N TYR A 77 9.07 1.13 -9.90
CA TYR A 77 9.01 -0.09 -9.11
C TYR A 77 7.56 -0.58 -8.94
N ILE A 78 7.42 -1.87 -8.66
CA ILE A 78 6.17 -2.47 -8.18
C ILE A 78 6.19 -2.45 -6.66
N ALA A 79 5.05 -2.19 -6.02
CA ALA A 79 4.88 -2.43 -4.60
C ALA A 79 3.91 -3.58 -4.35
N ALA A 80 4.32 -4.49 -3.45
CA ALA A 80 3.51 -5.60 -3.00
C ALA A 80 3.29 -5.51 -1.49
N HIS A 81 2.03 -5.64 -1.06
CA HIS A 81 1.69 -5.85 0.34
C HIS A 81 1.25 -7.30 0.57
N LEU A 82 2.09 -8.05 1.30
CA LEU A 82 1.87 -9.45 1.65
C LEU A 82 1.59 -9.57 3.16
N ARG A 83 0.31 -9.72 3.52
CA ARG A 83 -0.11 -9.97 4.90
C ARG A 83 -0.05 -11.47 5.18
N ARG A 84 0.82 -11.86 6.10
CA ARG A 84 1.16 -13.23 6.48
C ARG A 84 0.70 -13.51 7.90
N GLN A 85 1.58 -13.92 8.80
CA GLN A 85 1.31 -14.25 10.21
C GLN A 85 -0.08 -14.88 10.49
N ASP A 86 -0.88 -14.26 11.37
CA ASP A 86 -2.22 -14.68 11.77
C ASP A 86 -3.18 -14.70 10.58
N TYR A 87 -3.03 -13.73 9.69
CA TYR A 87 -3.88 -13.57 8.52
C TYR A 87 -3.77 -14.76 7.55
N ALA A 88 -2.56 -15.15 7.18
CA ALA A 88 -2.33 -16.30 6.32
C ALA A 88 -2.76 -17.60 6.98
N ARG A 89 -2.68 -17.71 8.32
CA ARG A 89 -3.17 -18.90 9.05
C ARG A 89 -4.68 -19.02 8.99
N ASN A 90 -5.40 -17.90 9.07
CA ASN A 90 -6.87 -17.85 9.11
C ASN A 90 -7.50 -17.78 7.70
N ASN A 91 -6.80 -17.24 6.70
CA ASN A 91 -7.29 -17.01 5.34
C ASN A 91 -6.44 -17.77 4.29
N ARG A 92 -6.04 -19.01 4.60
CA ARG A 92 -5.13 -19.82 3.75
C ARG A 92 -5.57 -19.96 2.30
N LYS A 93 -6.87 -19.86 2.02
CA LYS A 93 -7.43 -20.01 0.67
C LYS A 93 -7.21 -18.78 -0.21
N ASP A 94 -7.09 -17.60 0.40
CA ASP A 94 -7.08 -16.31 -0.31
C ASP A 94 -5.70 -15.65 -0.28
N VAL A 95 -4.72 -16.29 0.35
CA VAL A 95 -3.33 -15.83 0.47
C VAL A 95 -2.43 -16.82 -0.26
N PRO A 96 -1.59 -16.37 -1.21
CA PRO A 96 -0.69 -17.26 -1.93
C PRO A 96 0.43 -17.81 -1.03
N SER A 97 1.03 -18.92 -1.46
CA SER A 97 2.36 -19.32 -1.02
C SER A 97 3.41 -18.31 -1.47
N LEU A 98 4.59 -18.34 -0.82
CA LEU A 98 5.69 -17.43 -1.16
C LEU A 98 6.19 -17.68 -2.59
N GLN A 99 6.21 -18.93 -3.03
CA GLN A 99 6.56 -19.30 -4.39
C GLN A 99 5.56 -18.70 -5.40
N ASN A 100 4.26 -18.92 -5.20
CA ASN A 100 3.25 -18.39 -6.13
C ASN A 100 3.20 -16.85 -6.12
N ALA A 101 3.36 -16.23 -4.94
CA ALA A 101 3.50 -14.79 -4.84
C ALA A 101 4.69 -14.28 -5.66
N ALA A 102 5.86 -14.95 -5.56
CA ALA A 102 7.03 -14.60 -6.36
C ALA A 102 6.79 -14.77 -7.86
N GLU A 103 6.13 -15.84 -8.29
CA GLU A 103 5.79 -16.09 -9.69
C GLU A 103 4.86 -15.01 -10.25
N HIS A 104 3.84 -14.61 -9.49
CA HIS A 104 2.95 -13.49 -9.84
C HIS A 104 3.74 -12.17 -9.95
N LEU A 105 4.62 -11.89 -9.00
CA LEU A 105 5.44 -10.68 -9.02
C LEU A 105 6.38 -10.66 -10.23
N LYS A 106 6.97 -11.80 -10.60
CA LYS A 106 7.78 -11.92 -11.82
C LYS A 106 6.98 -11.65 -13.09
N LYS A 107 5.74 -12.14 -13.18
CA LYS A 107 4.84 -11.87 -14.32
C LYS A 107 4.60 -10.35 -14.43
N LEU A 108 4.22 -9.71 -13.32
CA LEU A 108 3.96 -8.27 -13.27
C LEU A 108 5.20 -7.42 -13.59
N LEU A 109 6.37 -7.77 -13.05
CA LEU A 109 7.63 -7.06 -13.32
C LEU A 109 7.99 -7.12 -14.81
N LYS A 110 7.78 -8.27 -15.47
CA LYS A 110 7.98 -8.42 -16.93
C LYS A 110 6.97 -7.60 -17.72
N GLU A 111 5.69 -7.67 -17.37
CA GLU A 111 4.60 -6.96 -18.04
C GLU A 111 4.81 -5.44 -18.02
N HIS A 112 5.12 -4.89 -16.85
CA HIS A 112 5.35 -3.46 -16.66
C HIS A 112 6.78 -3.01 -17.02
N LYS A 113 7.66 -3.94 -17.41
CA LYS A 113 9.07 -3.68 -17.73
C LYS A 113 9.83 -3.01 -16.58
N LEU A 114 9.57 -3.45 -15.35
CA LEU A 114 10.17 -2.92 -14.13
C LEU A 114 11.16 -3.94 -13.54
N LYS A 115 12.23 -3.42 -12.91
CA LYS A 115 13.28 -4.24 -12.28
C LYS A 115 13.23 -4.24 -10.75
N LYS A 116 12.65 -3.19 -10.17
CA LYS A 116 12.62 -2.95 -8.74
C LYS A 116 11.27 -3.36 -8.15
N LEU A 117 11.32 -4.01 -7.01
CA LEU A 117 10.16 -4.42 -6.23
C LEU A 117 10.32 -3.95 -4.80
N PHE A 118 9.29 -3.31 -4.25
CA PHE A 118 9.17 -3.04 -2.83
C PHE A 118 8.15 -3.99 -2.20
N ILE A 119 8.52 -4.61 -1.08
CA ILE A 119 7.68 -5.55 -0.33
C ILE A 119 7.40 -4.98 1.06
N SER A 120 6.13 -4.69 1.35
CA SER A 120 5.63 -4.48 2.70
C SER A 120 5.00 -5.77 3.21
N THR A 121 5.45 -6.26 4.35
CA THR A 121 4.96 -7.51 4.92
C THR A 121 5.21 -7.55 6.43
N ASP A 122 4.31 -8.23 7.14
CA ASP A 122 4.49 -8.63 8.54
C ASP A 122 5.21 -9.99 8.67
N ALA A 123 5.67 -10.59 7.57
CA ALA A 123 6.34 -11.87 7.59
C ALA A 123 7.67 -11.83 8.37
N PRO A 124 8.05 -12.92 9.04
CA PRO A 124 9.35 -13.02 9.69
C PRO A 124 10.49 -13.00 8.66
N LYS A 125 11.70 -12.63 9.11
CA LYS A 125 12.89 -12.46 8.25
C LYS A 125 13.19 -13.68 7.35
N PHE A 126 12.91 -14.90 7.81
CA PHE A 126 13.15 -16.11 7.02
C PHE A 126 12.18 -16.24 5.84
N GLU A 127 10.90 -15.89 5.99
CA GLU A 127 9.92 -15.87 4.89
C GLU A 127 10.28 -14.78 3.87
N ILE A 128 10.72 -13.60 4.35
CA ILE A 128 11.21 -12.53 3.47
C ILE A 128 12.41 -13.00 2.66
N LYS A 129 13.33 -13.74 3.30
CA LYS A 129 14.50 -14.30 2.61
C LYS A 129 14.08 -15.33 1.56
N GLU A 130 13.21 -16.28 1.92
CA GLU A 130 12.67 -17.28 0.98
C GLU A 130 12.00 -16.61 -0.23
N LEU A 131 11.18 -15.59 0.00
CA LEU A 131 10.54 -14.82 -1.07
C LEU A 131 11.57 -14.15 -1.99
N LYS A 132 12.64 -13.58 -1.42
CA LYS A 132 13.74 -12.97 -2.19
C LYS A 132 14.53 -14.02 -2.98
N ASP A 133 14.75 -15.21 -2.43
CA ASP A 133 15.42 -16.33 -3.11
C ASP A 133 14.61 -16.78 -4.33
N HIS A 134 13.28 -16.71 -4.28
CA HIS A 134 12.43 -16.93 -5.44
C HIS A 134 12.44 -15.78 -6.45
N LEU A 135 12.84 -14.56 -6.09
CA LEU A 135 12.82 -13.36 -6.95
C LEU A 135 14.19 -13.01 -7.55
N THR A 136 15.06 -14.01 -7.73
CA THR A 136 16.37 -13.83 -8.38
C THR A 136 16.27 -13.15 -9.75
N GLY A 137 17.17 -12.19 -9.98
CA GLY A 137 17.19 -11.36 -11.19
C GLY A 137 16.44 -10.03 -11.08
N TYR A 138 15.77 -9.77 -9.95
CA TYR A 138 15.13 -8.49 -9.63
C TYR A 138 15.71 -7.88 -8.37
N GLU A 139 15.58 -6.56 -8.23
CA GLU A 139 16.02 -5.85 -7.04
C GLU A 139 14.86 -5.74 -6.05
N VAL A 140 14.95 -6.49 -4.95
CA VAL A 140 13.86 -6.61 -3.97
C VAL A 140 14.20 -5.89 -2.68
N TYR A 141 13.44 -4.84 -2.41
CA TYR A 141 13.57 -3.95 -1.28
C TYR A 141 12.43 -4.19 -0.27
N ASN A 142 12.75 -4.05 1.01
CA ASN A 142 11.79 -3.96 2.10
C ASN A 142 12.34 -2.94 3.09
N TYR A 143 11.47 -2.13 3.69
CA TYR A 143 11.93 -1.15 4.66
C TYR A 143 12.33 -1.87 5.96
N VAL A 144 13.57 -1.67 6.41
CA VAL A 144 14.05 -2.16 7.70
C VAL A 144 14.27 -0.93 8.57
N PRO A 145 13.39 -0.65 9.54
CA PRO A 145 13.46 0.59 10.30
C PRO A 145 14.76 0.63 11.13
N PRO A 146 15.49 1.75 11.11
CA PRO A 146 16.54 2.00 12.09
C PRO A 146 15.98 1.95 13.51
N LYS A 147 16.80 1.53 14.48
CA LYS A 147 16.39 1.41 15.89
C LYS A 147 15.71 2.70 16.42
N ALA A 148 16.28 3.86 16.10
CA ALA A 148 15.72 5.15 16.48
C ALA A 148 14.32 5.42 15.89
N VAL A 149 14.06 5.00 14.65
CA VAL A 149 12.73 5.13 14.02
C VAL A 149 11.72 4.25 14.75
N LEU A 150 12.10 3.00 15.06
CA LEU A 150 11.25 2.07 15.78
C LEU A 150 10.95 2.55 17.21
N GLU A 151 11.94 3.10 17.91
CA GLU A 151 11.77 3.65 19.26
C GLU A 151 10.89 4.90 19.28
N ASN A 152 11.03 5.79 18.28
CA ASN A 152 10.30 7.06 18.24
C ASN A 152 8.86 6.93 17.72
N PHE A 153 8.61 6.02 16.76
CA PHE A 153 7.34 5.96 16.05
C PHE A 153 6.61 4.62 16.18
N MET A 154 7.23 3.64 16.84
CA MET A 154 6.69 2.29 17.06
C MET A 154 6.30 1.61 15.74
N ASP A 155 5.62 0.46 15.83
CA ASP A 155 5.18 -0.30 14.67
C ASP A 155 4.19 0.47 13.79
N GLY A 156 3.36 1.34 14.40
CA GLY A 156 2.38 2.16 13.68
C GLY A 156 3.03 3.18 12.74
N GLY A 157 4.13 3.82 13.16
CA GLY A 157 4.88 4.73 12.30
C GLY A 157 5.59 4.01 11.16
N VAL A 158 6.16 2.84 11.43
CA VAL A 158 6.79 1.99 10.40
C VAL A 158 5.75 1.53 9.37
N ALA A 159 4.55 1.14 9.82
CA ALA A 159 3.43 0.80 8.95
C ALA A 159 3.03 1.96 8.02
N ILE A 160 3.02 3.21 8.51
CA ILE A 160 2.74 4.39 7.69
C ILE A 160 3.83 4.60 6.62
N ILE A 161 5.10 4.42 6.98
CA ILE A 161 6.22 4.53 6.01
C ILE A 161 6.07 3.49 4.90
N ASP A 162 5.75 2.24 5.26
CA ASP A 162 5.48 1.18 4.30
C ASP A 162 4.30 1.51 3.38
N GLN A 163 3.18 1.98 3.94
CA GLN A 163 2.01 2.39 3.16
C GLN A 163 2.36 3.53 2.21
N TRP A 164 3.15 4.50 2.67
CA TRP A 164 3.60 5.62 1.85
C TRP A 164 4.44 5.15 0.66
N ILE A 165 5.43 4.30 0.89
CA ILE A 165 6.27 3.74 -0.18
C ILE A 165 5.41 2.89 -1.13
N CYS A 166 4.47 2.09 -0.62
CA CYS A 166 3.55 1.33 -1.46
C CYS A 166 2.64 2.22 -2.31
N ALA A 167 2.15 3.33 -1.76
CA ALA A 167 1.25 4.25 -2.45
C ALA A 167 1.91 4.94 -3.65
N HIS A 168 3.24 5.06 -3.67
CA HIS A 168 3.99 5.75 -4.73
C HIS A 168 4.52 4.85 -5.85
N ALA A 169 4.25 3.54 -5.80
CA ALA A 169 4.67 2.62 -6.84
C ALA A 169 3.91 2.82 -8.16
N ARG A 170 4.54 2.50 -9.29
CA ARG A 170 3.85 2.47 -10.59
C ARG A 170 2.70 1.48 -10.61
N TYR A 171 2.89 0.33 -9.97
CA TYR A 171 1.87 -0.70 -9.84
C TYR A 171 1.83 -1.19 -8.40
N PHE A 172 0.62 -1.34 -7.86
CA PHE A 172 0.40 -1.88 -6.52
C PHE A 172 -0.43 -3.17 -6.58
N ILE A 173 -0.01 -4.15 -5.79
CA ILE A 173 -0.75 -5.39 -5.52
C ILE A 173 -0.77 -5.67 -4.02
N GLY A 174 -1.96 -5.87 -3.47
CA GLY A 174 -2.17 -6.11 -2.04
C GLY A 174 -2.55 -7.55 -1.72
N THR A 175 -2.75 -7.82 -0.43
CA THR A 175 -3.42 -9.03 0.05
C THR A 175 -4.93 -8.79 0.10
N GLY A 176 -5.73 -9.78 -0.33
CA GLY A 176 -7.18 -9.74 -0.29
C GLY A 176 -7.70 -9.44 1.12
N THR A 177 -8.79 -8.68 1.22
CA THR A 177 -9.50 -8.31 2.47
C THR A 177 -8.65 -7.71 3.61
N SER A 178 -7.41 -7.31 3.35
CA SER A 178 -6.56 -6.63 4.34
C SER A 178 -6.86 -5.13 4.42
N THR A 179 -7.16 -4.66 5.63
CA THR A 179 -7.40 -3.23 5.90
C THR A 179 -6.17 -2.36 5.62
N PHE A 180 -4.97 -2.93 5.74
CA PHE A 180 -3.70 -2.27 5.37
C PHE A 180 -3.64 -2.01 3.86
N SER A 181 -3.97 -3.01 3.03
CA SER A 181 -4.08 -2.81 1.57
C SER A 181 -5.13 -1.76 1.23
N PHE A 182 -6.28 -1.74 1.94
CA PHE A 182 -7.34 -0.77 1.70
C PHE A 182 -6.89 0.67 1.93
N ARG A 183 -6.08 0.93 2.97
CA ARG A 183 -5.54 2.27 3.20
C ARG A 183 -4.60 2.71 2.07
N ILE A 184 -3.82 1.77 1.50
CA ILE A 184 -2.97 2.04 0.34
C ILE A 184 -3.81 2.32 -0.91
N HIS A 185 -4.89 1.57 -1.15
CA HIS A 185 -5.79 1.83 -2.29
C HIS A 185 -6.35 3.26 -2.23
N GLU A 186 -6.82 3.67 -1.06
CA GLU A 186 -7.37 5.01 -0.84
C GLU A 186 -6.31 6.10 -1.01
N GLU A 187 -5.08 5.89 -0.51
CA GLU A 187 -3.99 6.85 -0.68
C GLU A 187 -3.62 7.02 -2.16
N ARG A 188 -3.61 5.91 -2.93
CA ARG A 188 -3.40 5.93 -4.38
C ARG A 188 -4.51 6.66 -5.13
N GLN A 189 -5.76 6.54 -4.68
CA GLN A 189 -6.87 7.34 -5.25
C GLN A 189 -6.69 8.83 -4.97
N ILE A 190 -6.26 9.21 -3.77
CA ILE A 190 -5.99 10.61 -3.40
C ILE A 190 -4.85 11.19 -4.26
N LEU A 191 -3.82 10.39 -4.54
CA LEU A 191 -2.70 10.78 -5.39
C LEU A 191 -3.05 10.83 -6.89
N GLY A 192 -4.20 10.29 -7.31
CA GLY A 192 -4.65 10.31 -8.70
C GLY A 192 -4.12 9.17 -9.58
N PHE A 193 -3.78 8.03 -8.98
CA PHE A 193 -3.40 6.82 -9.73
C PHE A 193 -4.59 6.17 -10.45
N ASP A 194 -4.30 5.52 -11.57
CA ASP A 194 -5.27 4.69 -12.28
C ASP A 194 -5.77 3.55 -11.37
N PRO A 195 -7.09 3.35 -11.24
CA PRO A 195 -7.67 2.21 -10.53
C PRO A 195 -7.08 0.85 -10.94
N LYS A 196 -6.73 0.66 -12.23
CA LYS A 196 -6.11 -0.59 -12.73
C LYS A 196 -4.72 -0.83 -12.14
N MET A 197 -4.02 0.23 -11.78
CA MET A 197 -2.69 0.16 -11.15
C MET A 197 -2.80 0.11 -9.62
N THR A 198 -4.01 0.08 -9.07
CA THR A 198 -4.29 0.28 -7.64
C THR A 198 -5.05 -0.88 -7.01
N TYR A 199 -6.18 -1.29 -7.60
CA TYR A 199 -7.08 -2.29 -7.02
C TYR A 199 -6.72 -3.69 -7.51
N ASN A 200 -5.58 -4.19 -7.05
CA ASN A 200 -5.11 -5.52 -7.40
C ASN A 200 -4.83 -6.32 -6.13
N ARG A 201 -5.17 -7.60 -6.12
CA ARG A 201 -4.78 -8.52 -5.04
C ARG A 201 -4.06 -9.74 -5.55
N PHE A 202 -3.26 -10.34 -4.68
CA PHE A 202 -2.85 -11.71 -4.87
C PHE A 202 -4.05 -12.66 -4.81
N CYS A 203 -4.09 -13.59 -5.75
CA CYS A 203 -4.95 -14.76 -5.70
C CYS A 203 -4.28 -15.84 -4.84
N GLY A 204 -5.07 -16.60 -4.08
CA GLY A 204 -4.58 -17.76 -3.36
C GLY A 204 -4.25 -18.93 -4.30
N ASP A 205 -3.48 -19.89 -3.80
CA ASP A 205 -2.92 -20.98 -4.61
C ASP A 205 -3.98 -21.89 -5.26
N GLY A 206 -5.18 -21.94 -4.67
CA GLY A 206 -6.31 -22.71 -5.20
C GLY A 206 -7.30 -21.90 -6.02
N GLU A 207 -7.08 -20.59 -6.16
CA GLU A 207 -7.91 -19.71 -6.99
C GLU A 207 -7.36 -19.66 -8.43
N SER A 208 -8.20 -19.26 -9.39
CA SER A 208 -7.69 -18.96 -10.72
C SER A 208 -6.81 -17.70 -10.71
N ASP A 209 -5.93 -17.56 -11.71
CA ASP A 209 -5.17 -16.33 -11.98
C ASP A 209 -6.09 -15.10 -12.16
N SER A 210 -7.40 -15.30 -12.35
CA SER A 210 -8.44 -14.28 -12.52
C SER A 210 -9.40 -14.20 -11.33
N CYS A 211 -8.91 -14.39 -10.10
CA CYS A 211 -9.73 -14.32 -8.90
C CYS A 211 -10.40 -12.93 -8.71
N ASP A 212 -11.46 -12.89 -7.89
CA ASP A 212 -12.22 -11.66 -7.64
C ASP A 212 -11.31 -10.54 -7.12
N GLN A 213 -11.27 -9.42 -7.85
CA GLN A 213 -10.43 -8.28 -7.48
C GLN A 213 -11.14 -7.34 -6.49
N PRO A 214 -10.38 -6.52 -5.73
CA PRO A 214 -10.96 -5.54 -4.81
C PRO A 214 -11.93 -4.60 -5.53
N THR A 215 -13.05 -4.27 -4.89
CA THR A 215 -13.99 -3.28 -5.42
C THR A 215 -13.31 -1.93 -5.61
N VAL A 216 -13.49 -1.35 -6.80
CA VAL A 216 -13.00 -0.01 -7.13
C VAL A 216 -13.90 1.03 -6.47
N TRP A 217 -13.31 1.88 -5.63
CA TRP A 217 -13.98 2.99 -4.97
C TRP A 217 -13.36 4.30 -5.45
N ASN A 218 -13.94 4.90 -6.49
CA ASN A 218 -13.43 6.15 -7.02
C ASN A 218 -13.64 7.30 -6.03
N ILE A 219 -12.61 8.15 -5.90
CA ILE A 219 -12.66 9.36 -5.08
C ILE A 219 -13.81 10.29 -5.51
N GLN A 220 -14.52 10.84 -4.53
CA GLN A 220 -15.56 11.85 -4.71
C GLN A 220 -15.11 13.15 -4.02
N TRP A 221 -15.37 14.30 -4.66
CA TRP A 221 -14.78 15.61 -4.28
C TRP A 221 -15.75 16.58 -3.62
#